data_AF-A0A974AQU0-F1
#
_entry.id   AF-A0A974AQU0-F1
#
_cell.length_a   1.000
_cell.length_b   1.000
_cell.length_c   1.000
_cell.angle_alpha   90.00
_cell.angle_beta   90.00
_cell.angle_gamma   90.00
#
_symmetry.space_group_name_H-M   'P 1'
#
loop_
_entity.id
_entity.type
_entity.pdbx_description
1 polymer ?
#
loop_
_entity_poly.entity_id
_entity_poly.type
_entity_poly.pdbx_seq_one_letter_code
_entity_poly.pdbx_strand_id
1 'polypeptide(L)'
;MSGPLKAQDVRGIEACSQETKIERRTGCMQSNIEYLQQLIARNNAAANQRLAAAAAEIAALKASLAALQATVDKLAAGKQADAKPTDTKPADAKPAETKPAAGKAAAPK
;
A
#
# COMPACT_ATOMS: atom_id res chain seq x y z
N MET A 1 10.95 -14.00 14.83
CA MET A 1 10.69 -15.41 15.17
C MET A 1 11.50 -16.29 14.23
N SER A 2 12.62 -16.82 14.71
CA SER A 2 13.45 -17.76 13.94
C SER A 2 12.99 -19.18 14.29
N GLY A 3 12.21 -19.80 13.40
CA GLY A 3 11.87 -21.21 13.50
C GLY A 3 13.06 -22.10 13.14
N PRO A 4 13.04 -23.40 13.51
CA PRO A 4 14.14 -24.31 13.23
C PRO A 4 14.41 -24.36 11.72
N LEU A 5 15.64 -23.99 11.31
CA LEU A 5 16.10 -24.28 9.96
C LEU A 5 16.19 -25.80 9.84
N LYS A 6 15.20 -26.41 9.19
CA LYS A 6 15.38 -27.75 8.62
C LYS A 6 16.49 -27.62 7.58
N ALA A 7 17.59 -28.33 7.79
CA ALA A 7 18.58 -28.50 6.74
C ALA A 7 17.84 -29.02 5.51
N GLN A 8 17.90 -28.25 4.42
CA GLN A 8 17.36 -28.70 3.15
C GLN A 8 18.42 -29.58 2.51
N ASP A 9 18.11 -30.86 2.35
CA ASP A 9 19.01 -31.77 1.66
C ASP A 9 19.26 -31.26 0.24
N VAL A 10 20.54 -31.18 -0.12
CA VAL A 10 20.94 -30.82 -1.47
C VAL A 10 20.65 -32.03 -2.34
N ARG A 11 19.60 -31.91 -3.15
CA ARG A 11 19.14 -32.97 -4.05
C ARG A 11 20.32 -33.45 -4.92
N GLY A 12 20.65 -34.73 -4.80
CA GLY A 12 21.74 -35.36 -5.58
C GLY A 12 23.09 -35.50 -4.84
N ILE A 13 23.31 -34.84 -3.69
CA ILE A 13 24.54 -35.05 -2.91
C ILE A 13 24.64 -36.49 -2.38
N GLU A 14 23.53 -37.07 -1.94
CA GLU A 14 23.53 -38.47 -1.49
C GLU A 14 23.90 -39.43 -2.62
N ALA A 15 23.36 -39.21 -3.83
CA ALA A 15 23.70 -40.01 -4.99
C ALA A 15 25.18 -39.86 -5.39
N CYS A 16 25.71 -38.63 -5.38
CA CYS A 16 27.12 -38.38 -5.63
C CYS A 16 28.02 -39.05 -4.57
N SER A 17 27.57 -39.09 -3.30
CA SER A 17 28.35 -39.66 -2.18
C SER A 17 28.39 -41.19 -2.19
N GLN A 18 27.44 -41.85 -2.86
CA GLN A 18 27.44 -43.30 -3.06
C GLN A 18 28.37 -43.76 -4.19
N GLU A 19 28.86 -42.85 -5.04
CA GLU A 19 29.77 -43.17 -6.14
C GLU A 19 31.13 -43.67 -5.60
N THR A 20 31.53 -44.86 -6.01
CA THR A 20 32.74 -45.53 -5.50
C THR A 20 34.00 -45.11 -6.27
N LYS A 21 33.85 -44.63 -7.52
CA LYS A 21 34.95 -44.08 -8.30
C LYS A 21 35.19 -42.63 -7.93
N ILE A 22 36.39 -42.32 -7.44
CA ILE A 22 36.73 -40.98 -6.94
C ILE A 22 36.57 -39.90 -8.02
N GLU A 23 36.93 -40.20 -9.27
CA GLU A 23 36.81 -39.27 -10.40
C GLU A 23 35.34 -38.92 -10.68
N ARG A 24 34.45 -39.93 -10.62
CA ARG A 24 33.01 -39.72 -10.83
C ARG A 24 32.36 -39.00 -9.65
N ARG A 25 32.75 -39.35 -8.42
CA ARG A 25 32.29 -38.67 -7.19
C ARG A 25 32.64 -37.19 -7.25
N THR A 26 33.88 -36.88 -7.62
CA THR A 26 34.38 -35.50 -7.73
C THR A 26 33.62 -34.74 -8.81
N GLY A 27 33.47 -35.31 -10.01
CA GLY A 27 32.70 -34.69 -11.09
C GLY A 27 31.22 -34.45 -10.74
N CYS A 28 30.59 -35.40 -10.06
CA CYS A 28 29.21 -35.27 -9.58
C CYS A 28 29.08 -34.11 -8.58
N MET A 29 29.98 -34.03 -7.60
CA MET A 29 30.01 -32.93 -6.62
C MET A 29 30.28 -31.57 -7.27
N GLN A 30 31.20 -31.51 -8.24
CA GLN A 30 31.49 -30.29 -9.00
C GLN A 30 30.24 -29.76 -9.71
N SER A 31 29.51 -30.63 -10.43
CA SER A 31 28.28 -30.25 -11.13
C SER A 31 27.18 -29.76 -10.17
N ASN A 32 27.12 -30.32 -8.96
CA ASN A 32 26.17 -29.92 -7.94
C ASN A 32 26.52 -28.52 -7.40
N ILE A 33 27.80 -28.23 -7.18
CA ILE A 33 28.29 -26.90 -6.77
C ILE A 33 27.93 -25.85 -7.82
N GLU A 34 28.18 -26.13 -9.10
CA GLU A 34 27.86 -25.22 -10.20
C GLU A 34 26.36 -24.95 -10.28
N TYR A 35 25.53 -25.99 -10.16
CA TYR A 35 24.07 -25.85 -10.12
C TYR A 35 23.61 -24.97 -8.95
N LEU A 36 24.13 -25.23 -7.74
CA LEU A 36 23.77 -24.46 -6.55
C LEU A 36 24.20 -22.99 -6.67
N GLN A 37 25.40 -22.71 -7.19
CA GLN A 37 25.85 -21.35 -7.44
C GLN A 37 24.93 -20.61 -8.42
N GLN A 38 24.53 -21.27 -9.50
CA GLN A 38 23.57 -20.71 -10.46
C GLN A 38 22.21 -20.46 -9.80
N LEU A 39 21.73 -21.38 -8.96
CA LEU A 39 20.45 -21.25 -8.27
C LEU A 39 20.49 -20.09 -7.27
N ILE A 40 21.56 -19.94 -6.51
CA ILE A 40 21.79 -18.81 -5.59
C ILE A 40 21.78 -17.49 -6.36
N ALA A 41 22.52 -17.42 -7.48
CA ALA A 41 22.56 -16.21 -8.30
C ALA A 41 21.17 -15.83 -8.84
N ARG A 42 20.41 -16.81 -9.35
CA ARG A 42 19.02 -16.59 -9.83
C ARG A 42 18.09 -16.13 -8.73
N ASN A 43 18.15 -16.77 -7.55
CA ASN A 43 17.31 -16.41 -6.41
C ASN A 43 17.63 -14.99 -5.91
N ASN A 44 18.91 -14.64 -5.83
CA ASN A 44 19.34 -13.29 -5.44
C ASN A 44 18.88 -12.25 -6.47
N ALA A 45 19.02 -12.53 -7.76
CA ALA A 45 18.53 -11.63 -8.81
C ALA A 45 17.01 -11.44 -8.73
N ALA A 46 16.25 -12.52 -8.58
CA ALA A 46 14.80 -12.46 -8.46
C ALA A 46 14.35 -11.71 -7.18
N ALA A 47 15.03 -11.92 -6.06
CA ALA A 47 14.76 -11.20 -4.82
C ALA A 47 15.05 -9.69 -4.97
N ASN A 48 16.20 -9.34 -5.56
CA ASN A 48 16.58 -7.95 -5.80
C ASN A 48 15.60 -7.24 -6.76
N GLN A 49 15.14 -7.94 -7.80
CA GLN A 49 14.11 -7.43 -8.70
C GLN A 49 12.79 -7.14 -7.97
N ARG A 50 12.35 -8.04 -7.08
CA ARG A 50 11.14 -7.82 -6.26
C ARG A 50 11.30 -6.64 -5.31
N LEU A 51 12.46 -6.50 -4.67
CA LEU A 51 12.75 -5.36 -3.80
C LEU A 51 12.76 -4.04 -4.57
N ALA A 52 13.36 -4.01 -5.76
CA ALA A 52 13.37 -2.83 -6.61
C ALA A 52 11.95 -2.44 -7.07
N ALA A 53 11.14 -3.42 -7.48
CA ALA A 53 9.74 -3.18 -7.85
C ALA A 53 8.92 -2.63 -6.66
N ALA A 54 9.03 -3.23 -5.49
CA ALA A 54 8.35 -2.75 -4.28
C ALA A 54 8.81 -1.34 -3.88
N ALA A 55 10.10 -1.02 -4.00
CA ALA A 55 10.61 0.32 -3.74
C ALA A 55 10.02 1.36 -4.71
N ALA A 56 9.87 1.01 -5.99
CA ALA A 56 9.24 1.87 -6.98
C ALA A 56 7.74 2.09 -6.69
N GLU A 57 7.01 1.05 -6.29
CA GLU A 57 5.61 1.15 -5.87
C GLU A 57 5.45 2.06 -4.64
N ILE A 58 6.33 1.91 -3.63
CA ILE A 58 6.33 2.78 -2.46
C ILE A 58 6.56 4.24 -2.84
N ALA A 59 7.48 4.51 -3.78
CA ALA A 59 7.73 5.86 -4.26
C ALA A 59 6.49 6.45 -4.97
N ALA A 60 5.83 5.66 -5.82
CA ALA A 60 4.61 6.08 -6.50
C ALA A 60 3.46 6.36 -5.51
N LEU A 61 3.26 5.48 -4.52
CA LEU A 61 2.23 5.67 -3.50
C LEU A 61 2.50 6.90 -2.62
N LYS A 62 3.76 7.17 -2.25
CA LYS A 62 4.13 8.39 -1.52
C LYS A 62 3.83 9.64 -2.34
N ALA A 63 4.10 9.64 -3.65
CA ALA A 63 3.77 10.74 -4.53
C ALA A 63 2.25 10.98 -4.61
N SER A 64 1.46 9.90 -4.75
CA SER A 64 0.00 9.97 -4.74
C SER A 64 -0.55 10.50 -3.41
N LEU A 65 0.01 10.07 -2.27
CA LEU A 65 -0.37 10.60 -0.95
C LEU A 65 -0.06 12.08 -0.83
N ALA A 66 1.10 12.54 -1.29
CA ALA A 66 1.45 13.97 -1.26
C ALA A 66 0.50 14.79 -2.15
N ALA A 67 0.16 14.30 -3.34
CA ALA A 67 -0.79 14.96 -4.23
C ALA A 67 -2.20 15.03 -3.64
N LEU A 68 -2.64 13.96 -2.97
CA LEU A 68 -3.94 13.91 -2.31
C LEU A 68 -3.97 14.84 -1.10
N GLN A 69 -2.91 14.87 -0.29
CA GLN A 69 -2.78 15.81 0.83
C GLN A 69 -2.88 17.26 0.34
N ALA A 70 -2.15 17.62 -0.73
CA ALA A 70 -2.22 18.95 -1.31
C ALA A 70 -3.64 19.29 -1.82
N THR A 71 -4.40 18.30 -2.27
CA THR A 71 -5.80 18.48 -2.67
C THR A 71 -6.68 18.75 -1.44
N VAL A 72 -6.53 17.96 -0.38
CA VAL A 72 -7.23 18.15 0.90
C VAL A 72 -6.96 19.54 1.47
N ASP A 73 -5.70 19.98 1.48
CA ASP A 73 -5.31 21.30 2.00
C ASP A 73 -5.98 22.44 1.22
N LYS A 74 -6.04 22.32 -0.12
CA LYS A 74 -6.74 23.30 -0.98
C LYS A 74 -8.24 23.36 -0.68
N LEU A 75 -8.90 22.21 -0.52
CA LEU A 75 -10.33 22.16 -0.21
C LEU A 75 -10.63 22.69 1.21
N ALA A 76 -9.77 22.40 2.18
CA ALA A 76 -9.89 22.93 3.54
C ALA A 76 -9.73 24.46 3.57
N ALA A 77 -8.77 25.00 2.81
CA ALA A 77 -8.59 26.44 2.65
C ALA A 77 -9.78 27.10 1.92
N GLY A 78 -10.34 26.46 0.90
CA GLY A 78 -11.53 26.94 0.19
C GLY A 78 -12.76 27.04 1.10
N LYS A 79 -13.02 26.04 1.94
CA LYS A 79 -14.14 26.07 2.91
C LYS A 79 -14.04 27.18 3.96
N GLN A 80 -12.84 27.67 4.28
CA GLN A 80 -12.68 28.80 5.20
C GLN A 80 -12.93 30.17 4.53
N ALA A 81 -12.77 30.27 3.20
CA ALA A 81 -13.01 31.50 2.46
C ALA A 81 -14.51 31.81 2.27
N ASP A 82 -15.37 30.78 2.22
CA ASP A 82 -16.83 30.93 2.11
C ASP A 82 -17.52 31.22 3.46
N ALA A 83 -16.79 31.24 4.57
CA ALA A 83 -17.32 31.45 5.93
C ALA A 83 -17.06 32.88 6.47
N LYS A 84 -16.92 33.89 5.59
CA LYS A 84 -16.91 35.30 6.04
C LYS A 84 -18.34 35.85 6.01
N PRO A 85 -19.03 36.02 7.16
CA PRO A 85 -20.29 36.75 7.19
C PRO A 85 -20.02 38.23 6.89
N THR A 86 -20.59 38.73 5.80
CA THR A 86 -20.77 40.17 5.59
C THR A 86 -21.88 40.66 6.50
N ASP A 87 -21.51 41.02 7.72
CA ASP A 87 -22.30 41.90 8.58
C ASP A 87 -22.05 43.36 8.17
N THR A 88 -23.07 43.99 7.57
CA THR A 88 -23.26 45.44 7.65
C THR A 88 -24.73 45.77 7.88
N LYS A 89 -25.05 45.86 9.17
CA LYS A 89 -25.86 46.88 9.89
C LYS A 89 -27.38 47.00 9.62
N PRO A 90 -28.21 47.20 10.68
CA PRO A 90 -29.67 47.10 10.64
C PRO A 90 -30.36 48.44 10.33
N ALA A 91 -31.55 48.35 9.72
CA ALA A 91 -32.53 49.42 9.71
C ALA A 91 -33.83 48.89 10.33
N ASP A 92 -34.08 49.33 11.56
CA ASP A 92 -35.38 49.34 12.21
C ASP A 92 -36.45 50.00 11.31
N ALA A 93 -37.59 49.33 11.15
CA ALA A 93 -38.88 49.98 11.01
C ALA A 93 -39.96 49.14 11.71
N LYS A 94 -40.69 49.82 12.60
CA LYS A 94 -41.71 49.37 13.57
C LYS A 94 -42.94 48.66 12.96
N PRO A 95 -43.78 48.03 13.81
CA PRO A 95 -44.74 46.97 13.48
C PRO A 95 -46.14 47.48 13.09
N ALA A 96 -46.88 46.64 12.37
CA ALA A 96 -48.34 46.70 12.33
C ALA A 96 -48.94 45.29 12.28
N GLU A 97 -49.84 45.06 13.21
CA GLU A 97 -50.61 43.85 13.48
C GLU A 97 -51.57 43.49 12.32
N THR A 98 -51.87 42.20 12.14
CA THR A 98 -53.24 41.64 12.03
C THR A 98 -53.20 40.12 11.77
N LYS A 99 -53.53 39.34 12.81
CA LYS A 99 -54.20 38.03 12.72
C LYS A 99 -55.69 38.29 12.36
N PRO A 100 -56.58 37.32 12.02
CA PRO A 100 -56.44 35.87 11.84
C PRO A 100 -57.23 35.24 10.65
N ALA A 101 -56.90 33.98 10.29
CA ALA A 101 -57.85 32.87 10.06
C ALA A 101 -57.07 31.66 9.48
N ALA A 102 -56.83 30.59 10.23
CA ALA A 102 -57.73 29.44 10.41
C ALA A 102 -58.00 28.67 9.10
N GLY A 103 -57.26 27.57 8.91
CA GLY A 103 -57.52 26.55 7.88
C GLY A 103 -56.99 25.21 8.38
N LYS A 104 -57.91 24.29 8.61
CA LYS A 104 -57.81 23.05 9.39
C LYS A 104 -57.40 21.86 8.51
N ALA A 105 -56.73 20.88 9.14
CA ALA A 105 -56.77 19.44 8.82
C ALA A 105 -56.06 18.99 7.51
N ALA A 106 -55.50 17.79 7.35
CA ALA A 106 -55.40 16.58 8.14
C ALA A 106 -54.24 15.74 7.56
N ALA A 107 -53.48 15.03 8.40
CA ALA A 107 -52.93 13.71 8.02
C ALA A 107 -54.13 12.74 7.84
N PRO A 108 -54.08 11.61 7.08
CA PRO A 108 -53.11 10.54 7.32
C PRO A 108 -52.80 9.58 6.14
N LYS A 109 -51.98 8.56 6.50
CA LYS A 109 -51.65 7.27 5.85
C LYS A 109 -50.45 7.23 4.92
#